data_AF-A0A7J4F8L6-F1
#
_entry.id   AF-A0A7J4F8L6-F1
#
_cell.length_a   1.000
_cell.length_b   1.000
_cell.length_c   1.000
_cell.angle_alpha   90.00
_cell.angle_beta   90.00
_cell.angle_gamma   90.00
#
_symmetry.space_group_name_H-M   'P 1'
#
loop_
_entity.id
_entity.type
_entity.pdbx_description
1 polymer ?
#
loop_
_entity_poly.entity_id
_entity_poly.type
_entity_poly.pdbx_seq_one_letter_code
_entity_poly.pdbx_strand_id
1 'polypeptide(L)'
;MPVRKGDRVKVECRGTFADGTVFESTEDDGEPLEFVVGEGEVIDGFERAVLGMEVGEEREVVLGPLEAYGERDPDLVREIPREGLPPGDVGPGTMYLIESP
;
A
#
# COMPACT_ATOMS: atom_id res chain seq x y z
N MET A 1 10.83 -20.17 -14.33
CA MET A 1 10.28 -19.35 -15.43
C MET A 1 10.09 -17.96 -14.86
N PRO A 2 10.55 -16.91 -15.54
CA PRO A 2 10.40 -15.54 -15.03
C PRO A 2 8.94 -15.11 -15.08
N VAL A 3 8.52 -14.31 -14.10
CA VAL A 3 7.18 -13.72 -14.00
C VAL A 3 6.88 -12.80 -15.18
N ARG A 4 5.66 -12.87 -15.70
CA ARG A 4 5.18 -12.10 -16.85
C ARG A 4 3.81 -11.48 -16.56
N LYS A 5 3.43 -10.50 -17.38
CA LYS A 5 2.08 -9.94 -17.35
C LYS A 5 1.03 -11.04 -17.57
N GLY A 6 -0.03 -11.02 -16.76
CA GLY A 6 -1.10 -12.01 -16.71
C GLY A 6 -0.81 -13.19 -15.78
N ASP A 7 0.42 -13.33 -15.25
CA ASP A 7 0.71 -14.36 -14.27
C ASP A 7 0.08 -13.99 -12.92
N ARG A 8 -0.50 -14.99 -12.26
CA ARG A 8 -0.95 -14.92 -10.88
C ARG A 8 0.20 -15.35 -9.98
N VAL A 9 0.62 -14.48 -9.07
CA VAL A 9 1.79 -14.68 -8.21
C VAL A 9 1.42 -14.56 -6.74
N LYS A 10 2.23 -15.19 -5.88
CA LYS A 10 2.21 -15.04 -4.42
C LYS A 10 3.56 -14.52 -3.98
N VAL A 11 3.57 -13.43 -3.23
CA VAL A 11 4.79 -12.74 -2.81
C VAL A 11 4.75 -12.55 -1.30
N GLU A 12 5.78 -13.04 -0.63
CA GLU A 12 6.07 -12.61 0.75
C GLU A 12 6.67 -11.22 0.66
N CYS A 13 6.10 -10.24 1.37
CA CYS A 13 6.56 -8.87 1.32
C CYS A 13 6.54 -8.20 2.69
N ARG A 14 7.41 -7.20 2.82
CA ARG A 14 7.47 -6.33 3.98
C ARG A 14 7.72 -4.90 3.51
N GLY A 15 6.81 -4.00 3.84
CA GLY A 15 6.86 -2.58 3.52
C GLY A 15 7.26 -1.75 4.74
N THR A 16 8.25 -0.88 4.58
CA THR A 16 8.69 0.06 5.62
C THR A 16 8.79 1.48 5.09
N PHE A 17 8.54 2.46 5.97
CA PHE A 17 8.92 3.84 5.73
C PHE A 17 10.44 4.01 5.93
N ALA A 18 10.98 5.15 5.48
CA ALA A 18 12.41 5.45 5.61
C ALA A 18 12.91 5.52 7.07
N ASP A 19 12.00 5.71 8.03
CA ASP A 19 12.30 5.66 9.47
C ASP A 19 12.27 4.25 10.07
N GLY A 20 11.98 3.22 9.25
CA GLY A 20 11.88 1.82 9.66
C GLY A 20 10.51 1.39 10.18
N THR A 21 9.54 2.31 10.28
CA THR A 21 8.17 1.97 10.65
C THR A 21 7.57 1.04 9.59
N VAL A 22 7.10 -0.13 10.02
CA VAL A 22 6.44 -1.13 9.16
C VAL A 22 5.00 -0.68 8.90
N PHE A 23 4.58 -0.69 7.64
CA PHE A 23 3.19 -0.42 7.25
C PHE A 23 2.50 -1.64 6.63
N GLU A 24 3.26 -2.64 6.17
CA GLU A 24 2.76 -3.88 5.56
C GLU A 24 3.73 -5.03 5.86
N SER A 25 3.20 -6.22 6.18
CA SER A 25 4.01 -7.39 6.56
C SER A 25 3.21 -8.68 6.38
N THR A 26 3.47 -9.45 5.32
CA THR A 26 2.80 -10.75 5.11
C THR A 26 3.17 -11.78 6.17
N GLU A 27 4.32 -11.62 6.81
CA GLU A 27 4.72 -12.44 7.97
C GLU A 27 3.78 -12.25 9.16
N ASP A 28 3.32 -11.00 9.40
CA ASP A 28 2.41 -10.68 10.51
C ASP A 28 0.96 -11.07 10.19
N ASP A 29 0.56 -10.92 8.92
CA ASP A 29 -0.78 -11.29 8.44
C ASP A 29 -0.95 -12.80 8.23
N GLY A 30 0.16 -13.54 8.06
CA GLY A 30 0.19 -15.00 7.93
C GLY A 30 -0.18 -15.53 6.55
N GLU A 31 -0.37 -14.66 5.55
CA GLU A 31 -0.64 -15.03 4.17
C GLU A 31 0.14 -14.15 3.17
N PRO A 32 0.76 -14.74 2.13
CA PRO A 32 1.44 -13.96 1.10
C PRO A 32 0.45 -13.14 0.27
N LEU A 33 0.92 -11.98 -0.19
CA LEU A 33 0.17 -11.12 -1.10
C LEU A 33 -0.02 -11.81 -2.45
N GLU A 34 -1.28 -11.98 -2.87
CA GLU A 34 -1.65 -12.61 -4.13
C GLU A 34 -2.26 -11.58 -5.08
N PHE A 35 -1.70 -11.47 -6.30
CA PHE A 35 -2.20 -10.56 -7.33
C PHE A 35 -1.85 -11.05 -8.75
N VAL A 36 -2.48 -10.45 -9.76
CA VAL A 36 -2.20 -10.67 -11.17
C VAL A 36 -1.32 -9.54 -11.71
N VAL A 37 -0.15 -9.90 -12.24
CA VAL A 37 0.81 -8.93 -12.74
C VAL A 37 0.29 -8.23 -13.99
N GLY A 38 0.23 -6.91 -13.96
CA GLY A 38 -0.17 -6.05 -15.08
C GLY A 38 -1.60 -5.54 -15.00
N GLU A 39 -2.34 -5.87 -13.95
CA GLU A 39 -3.74 -5.46 -13.76
C GLU A 39 -3.87 -4.26 -12.82
N GLY A 40 -2.78 -3.79 -12.21
CA GLY A 40 -2.80 -2.63 -11.32
C GLY A 40 -3.53 -2.88 -10.00
N GLU A 41 -3.53 -4.13 -9.53
CA GLU A 41 -4.11 -4.53 -8.23
C GLU A 41 -3.25 -4.07 -7.04
N VAL A 42 -1.98 -3.74 -7.30
CA VAL A 42 -0.98 -3.28 -6.33
C VAL A 42 -0.30 -2.01 -6.86
N ILE A 43 0.50 -1.35 -6.01
CA ILE A 43 1.22 -0.13 -6.41
C ILE A 43 2.15 -0.38 -7.59
N ASP A 44 2.25 0.59 -8.52
CA ASP A 44 2.95 0.45 -9.81
C ASP A 44 4.42 0.01 -9.65
N GLY A 45 5.14 0.62 -8.71
CA GLY A 45 6.53 0.31 -8.43
C GLY A 45 6.73 -1.12 -7.93
N PHE A 46 5.79 -1.65 -7.15
CA PHE A 46 5.85 -3.02 -6.65
C PHE A 46 5.55 -4.03 -7.77
N GLU A 47 4.52 -3.79 -8.58
CA GLU A 47 4.22 -4.63 -9.75
C GLU A 47 5.41 -4.69 -10.73
N ARG A 48 6.01 -3.53 -11.01
CA ARG A 48 7.23 -3.43 -11.85
C ARG A 48 8.43 -4.15 -11.24
N ALA A 49 8.56 -4.14 -9.91
CA ALA A 49 9.63 -4.85 -9.23
C ALA A 49 9.47 -6.37 -9.33
N VAL A 50 8.23 -6.89 -9.33
CA VAL A 50 7.96 -8.32 -9.45
C VAL A 50 8.10 -8.85 -10.88
N LEU A 51 7.88 -8.00 -11.89
CA LEU A 51 8.00 -8.39 -13.29
C LEU A 51 9.40 -8.94 -13.60
N GLY A 52 9.44 -10.14 -14.20
CA GLY A 52 10.67 -10.82 -14.58
C GLY A 52 11.41 -11.55 -13.45
N MET A 53 10.93 -11.47 -12.19
CA MET A 53 11.50 -12.24 -11.08
C MET A 53 11.32 -13.74 -11.28
N GLU A 54 12.20 -14.53 -10.68
CA GLU A 54 12.03 -15.99 -10.58
C GLU A 54 11.43 -16.40 -9.23
N VAL A 55 10.81 -17.58 -9.18
CA VAL A 55 10.29 -18.14 -7.91
C VAL A 55 11.45 -18.35 -6.93
N GLY A 56 11.31 -17.80 -5.73
CA GLY A 56 12.33 -17.83 -4.68
C GLY A 56 13.38 -16.73 -4.78
N GLU A 57 13.27 -15.82 -5.76
CA GLU A 57 14.06 -14.59 -5.79
C GLU A 57 13.56 -13.62 -4.73
N GLU A 58 14.48 -12.95 -4.05
CA GLU A 58 14.21 -11.84 -3.15
C GLU A 58 14.71 -10.54 -3.77
N ARG A 59 13.96 -9.45 -3.58
CA ARG A 59 14.31 -8.14 -4.12
C ARG A 59 13.89 -7.05 -3.15
N GLU A 60 14.80 -6.11 -2.91
CA GLU A 60 14.51 -4.88 -2.17
C GLU A 60 14.42 -3.73 -3.16
N VAL A 61 13.39 -2.90 -3.03
CA VAL A 61 13.19 -1.69 -3.84
C VAL A 61 12.80 -0.51 -2.96
N VAL A 62 13.30 0.66 -3.30
CA VAL A 62 12.88 1.93 -2.69
C VAL A 62 12.00 2.64 -3.71
N LEU A 63 10.74 2.87 -3.35
CA LEU A 63 9.75 3.48 -4.23
C LEU A 63 9.46 4.90 -3.76
N GLY A 64 9.52 5.86 -4.69
CA GLY A 64 9.05 7.22 -4.43
C GLY A 64 7.52 7.27 -4.33
N PRO A 65 6.94 8.39 -3.84
CA PRO A 65 5.49 8.53 -3.70
C PRO A 65 4.74 8.23 -5.00
N LEU A 66 5.21 8.75 -6.14
CA LEU A 66 4.57 8.55 -7.45
C LEU A 66 4.57 7.10 -7.97
N GLU A 67 5.48 6.26 -7.49
CA GLU A 67 5.53 4.83 -7.82
C GLU A 67 4.77 3.98 -6.79
N ALA A 68 4.35 4.60 -5.68
CA ALA A 68 3.65 3.98 -4.56
C ALA A 68 2.23 4.54 -4.41
N TYR A 69 1.97 5.27 -3.32
CA TYR A 69 0.63 5.74 -2.93
C TYR A 69 0.30 7.18 -3.39
N GLY A 70 1.17 7.79 -4.19
CA GLY A 70 1.04 9.16 -4.67
C GLY A 70 1.59 10.22 -3.70
N GLU A 71 1.65 11.45 -4.18
CA GLU A 71 1.96 12.62 -3.37
C GLU A 71 0.81 12.95 -2.41
N ARG A 72 1.13 13.66 -1.31
CA ARG A 72 0.09 14.18 -0.42
C ARG A 72 -0.83 15.12 -1.20
N ASP A 73 -2.10 14.73 -1.30
CA ASP A 73 -3.11 15.55 -1.97
C ASP A 73 -3.65 16.63 -1.01
N PRO A 74 -3.39 17.93 -1.27
CA PRO A 74 -3.94 19.01 -0.46
C PRO A 74 -5.47 19.10 -0.53
N ASP A 75 -6.11 18.61 -1.61
CA ASP A 75 -7.56 18.68 -1.79
C ASP A 75 -8.30 17.62 -0.92
N LEU A 76 -7.57 16.62 -0.43
CA LEU A 76 -8.05 15.65 0.56
C LEU A 76 -7.94 16.18 2.01
N VAL A 77 -7.45 17.40 2.21
CA VAL A 77 -7.38 18.07 3.52
C VAL A 77 -8.59 18.97 3.70
N ARG A 78 -9.37 18.74 4.75
CA ARG A 78 -10.62 19.49 4.99
C ARG A 78 -10.73 19.95 6.43
N GLU A 79 -11.27 21.15 6.60
CA GLU A 79 -11.77 21.62 7.89
C GLU A 79 -13.23 21.21 8.03
N ILE A 80 -13.54 20.49 9.11
CA ILE A 80 -14.89 20.01 9.40
C ILE A 80 -15.32 20.64 10.73
N PRO A 81 -16.50 21.29 10.81
CA PRO A 81 -17.06 21.74 12.08
C PRO A 81 -17.16 20.57 13.07
N ARG A 82 -16.91 20.82 14.35
CA ARG A 82 -16.90 19.75 15.37
C ARG A 82 -18.23 19.00 15.43
N GLU A 83 -19.33 19.68 15.14
CA GLU A 83 -20.69 19.12 15.10
C GLU A 83 -20.89 18.13 13.95
N GLY A 84 -20.07 18.21 12.90
CA GLY A 84 -20.07 17.29 11.76
C GLY A 84 -19.27 16.01 11.98
N LEU A 85 -18.57 15.86 13.11
CA LEU A 85 -17.82 14.66 13.44
C LEU A 85 -18.73 13.61 14.12
N PRO A 86 -18.48 12.30 13.88
CA PRO A 86 -19.15 11.24 14.63
C PRO A 86 -18.98 11.41 16.16
N PRO A 87 -19.98 11.02 16.97
CA PRO A 87 -19.86 11.09 18.42
C PRO A 87 -18.74 10.16 18.91
N GLY A 88 -17.91 10.64 19.84
CA GLY A 88 -16.79 9.87 20.40
C GLY A 88 -15.66 10.76 20.90
N ASP A 89 -14.54 10.14 21.27
CA ASP A 89 -13.33 10.87 21.60
C ASP A 89 -12.80 11.58 20.35
N VAL A 90 -12.51 12.87 20.49
CA VAL A 90 -11.94 13.71 19.44
C VAL A 90 -10.58 14.19 19.90
N GLY A 91 -9.53 13.70 19.25
CA GLY A 91 -8.15 14.09 19.52
C GLY A 91 -7.26 14.01 18.28
N PRO A 92 -6.04 14.59 18.33
CA PRO A 92 -5.05 14.42 17.27
C PRO A 92 -4.76 12.94 17.03
N GLY A 93 -4.78 12.51 15.77
CA GLY A 93 -4.54 11.12 15.37
C GLY A 93 -5.76 10.21 15.43
N THR A 94 -6.93 10.70 15.86
CA THR A 94 -8.17 9.90 15.79
C THR A 94 -8.56 9.67 14.32
N MET A 95 -8.76 8.40 13.95
CA MET A 95 -9.23 8.01 12.63
C MET A 95 -10.76 7.89 12.64
N TYR A 96 -11.41 8.50 11.63
CA TYR A 96 -12.84 8.38 11.40
C TYR A 96 -13.07 7.79 10.01
N LEU A 97 -14.02 6.86 9.91
CA LEU A 97 -14.57 6.49 8.62
C LEU A 97 -15.58 7.58 8.22
N ILE A 98 -15.25 8.34 7.18
CA ILE A 98 -16.10 9.39 6.64
C ILE A 98 -16.56 8.96 5.26
N GLU A 99 -17.86 8.80 5.09
CA GLU A 99 -18.44 8.63 3.77
C GLU A 99 -18.35 9.97 3.03
N SER A 100 -17.73 9.98 1.86
CA SER A 100 -17.79 11.14 0.98
C SER A 100 -19.23 11.27 0.46
N PRO A 101 -19.77 12.51 0.34
CA PRO A 101 -21.09 12.72 -0.24
C PRO A 101 -21.19 12.27 -1.69
#